data_AF-A0A925G3R7-F1
#
_entry.id   AF-A0A925G3R7-F1
#
_cell.length_a   1.000
_cell.length_b   1.000
_cell.length_c   1.000
_cell.angle_alpha   90.00
_cell.angle_beta   90.00
_cell.angle_gamma   90.00
#
_symmetry.space_group_name_H-M   'P 1'
#
loop_
_entity.id
_entity.type
_entity.pdbx_description
1 polymer ?
#
loop_
_entity_poly.entity_id
_entity_poly.type
_entity_poly.pdbx_seq_one_letter_code
_entity_poly.pdbx_strand_id
1 'polypeptide(L)'
;MWQLLKIELFKIFRKPRTYISFGAIAAMVLIVQVALKFDGRSYVEFILGSLQESLEIPFDKILNGYFICFVILNLLLIHIPLLIALVAGDAVAGEANMGTLRLLVTKPVSRTQLMLAKFLATTVYTAMLLAWMAFLSFLLSVLIFGTNDMIVARND
;
A
#
# COMPACT_ATOMS: atom_id res chain seq x y z
N MET A 1 -4.03 -28.93 3.73
CA MET A 1 -3.53 -27.64 3.18
C MET A 1 -4.23 -26.42 3.81
N TRP A 2 -5.57 -26.39 3.86
CA TRP A 2 -6.32 -25.25 4.44
C TRP A 2 -5.98 -24.94 5.91
N GLN A 3 -5.81 -25.97 6.75
CA GLN A 3 -5.40 -25.80 8.16
C GLN A 3 -3.99 -25.19 8.30
N LEU A 4 -3.05 -25.58 7.43
CA LEU A 4 -1.70 -25.02 7.40
C LEU A 4 -1.72 -23.54 6.99
N LEU A 5 -2.53 -23.20 5.98
CA LEU A 5 -2.71 -21.83 5.53
C LEU A 5 -3.30 -20.95 6.65
N LYS A 6 -4.36 -21.43 7.34
CA LYS A 6 -4.96 -20.71 8.48
C LYS A 6 -3.96 -20.45 9.60
N ILE A 7 -3.08 -21.42 9.91
CA ILE A 7 -2.04 -21.27 10.93
C ILE A 7 -0.98 -20.26 10.50
N GLU A 8 -0.50 -20.32 9.26
CA GLU A 8 0.48 -19.36 8.74
C GLU A 8 -0.11 -17.94 8.69
N LEU A 9 -1.35 -17.78 8.23
CA LEU A 9 -2.04 -16.51 8.21
C LEU A 9 -2.15 -15.92 9.63
N PHE A 10 -2.59 -16.74 10.59
CA PHE A 10 -2.70 -16.33 11.98
C PHE A 10 -1.36 -15.91 12.59
N LYS A 11 -0.25 -16.60 12.24
CA LYS A 11 1.10 -16.18 12.65
C LYS A 11 1.48 -14.83 12.06
N ILE A 12 1.21 -14.59 10.77
CA ILE A 12 1.53 -13.32 10.09
C ILE A 12 0.79 -12.17 10.78
N PHE A 13 -0.50 -12.33 11.07
CA PHE A 13 -1.32 -11.31 11.75
C PHE A 13 -0.94 -11.09 13.21
N ARG A 14 -0.42 -12.10 13.92
CA ARG A 14 0.00 -11.93 15.33
C ARG A 14 1.39 -11.32 15.50
N LYS A 15 2.19 -11.21 14.43
CA LYS A 15 3.50 -10.59 14.53
C LYS A 15 3.35 -9.07 14.57
N PRO A 16 3.81 -8.38 15.63
CA PRO A 16 3.71 -6.92 15.71
C PRO A 16 4.45 -6.23 14.56
N ARG A 17 5.49 -6.88 14.03
CA ARG A 17 6.27 -6.41 12.86
C ARG A 17 5.42 -6.22 11.61
N THR A 18 4.38 -7.03 11.42
CA THR A 18 3.49 -6.94 10.25
C THR A 18 2.69 -5.63 10.27
N TYR A 19 2.35 -5.12 11.45
CA TYR A 19 1.62 -3.85 11.58
C TYR A 19 2.46 -2.61 11.25
N ILE A 20 3.79 -2.74 11.22
CA ILE A 20 4.70 -1.64 10.87
C ILE A 20 4.39 -1.15 9.44
N SER A 21 4.13 -2.07 8.49
CA SER A 21 3.82 -1.70 7.11
C SER A 21 2.50 -0.93 6.99
N PHE A 22 1.46 -1.36 7.72
CA PHE A 22 0.17 -0.66 7.75
C PHE A 22 0.30 0.74 8.35
N GLY A 23 1.03 0.86 9.46
CA GLY A 23 1.30 2.15 10.10
C GLY A 23 2.14 3.08 9.23
N ALA A 24 3.18 2.57 8.57
CA ALA A 24 4.03 3.34 7.66
C ALA A 24 3.23 3.91 6.48
N ILE A 25 2.36 3.09 5.85
CA ILE A 25 1.49 3.56 4.77
C ILE A 25 0.51 4.61 5.28
N ALA A 26 -0.14 4.38 6.42
CA ALA A 26 -1.08 5.35 6.99
C ALA A 26 -0.40 6.69 7.30
N ALA A 27 0.78 6.65 7.92
CA ALA A 27 1.56 7.85 8.21
C ALA A 27 1.97 8.57 6.92
N MET A 28 2.45 7.84 5.90
CA MET A 28 2.84 8.41 4.62
C MET A 28 1.65 9.09 3.93
N VAL A 29 0.49 8.42 3.86
CA VAL A 29 -0.74 8.98 3.28
C VAL A 29 -1.16 10.26 4.01
N LEU A 30 -1.13 10.25 5.35
CA LEU A 30 -1.47 11.42 6.15
C LEU A 30 -0.51 12.59 5.92
N ILE A 31 0.80 12.33 5.92
CA ILE A 31 1.82 13.36 5.68
C ILE A 31 1.61 14.00 4.31
N VAL A 32 1.42 13.18 3.26
CA VAL A 32 1.21 13.68 1.89
C VAL A 32 -0.07 14.51 1.80
N GLN A 33 -1.16 14.09 2.45
CA GLN A 33 -2.41 14.86 2.42
C GLN A 33 -2.34 16.17 3.19
N VAL A 34 -1.67 16.17 4.34
CA VAL A 34 -1.42 17.40 5.10
C VAL A 34 -0.56 18.36 4.29
N ALA A 35 0.52 17.85 3.67
CA ALA A 35 1.38 18.65 2.79
C ALA A 35 0.59 19.27 1.63
N LEU A 36 -0.28 18.48 0.98
CA LEU A 36 -1.15 18.97 -0.10
C LEU A 36 -2.15 20.03 0.35
N LYS A 37 -2.67 19.93 1.58
CA LYS A 37 -3.59 20.92 2.13
C LYS A 37 -2.90 22.26 2.40
N PHE A 38 -1.65 22.24 2.86
CA PHE A 38 -0.89 23.44 3.19
C PHE A 38 -0.19 24.07 1.97
N ASP A 39 0.25 23.26 1.01
CA ASP A 39 1.18 23.65 -0.07
C ASP A 39 0.68 23.26 -1.47
N GLY A 40 -0.64 23.14 -1.65
CA GLY A 40 -1.28 22.58 -2.85
C GLY A 40 -0.83 23.18 -4.18
N ARG A 41 -0.37 24.44 -4.22
CA ARG A 41 0.19 25.06 -5.43
C ARG A 41 1.61 24.59 -5.76
N SER A 42 2.52 24.61 -4.79
CA SER A 42 3.92 24.20 -5.00
C SER A 42 4.03 22.69 -5.27
N TYR A 43 3.11 21.90 -4.75
CA TYR A 43 3.11 20.45 -4.95
C TYR A 43 2.57 20.04 -6.34
N VAL A 44 1.51 20.71 -6.79
CA VAL A 44 1.00 20.52 -8.16
C VAL A 44 2.07 20.94 -9.16
N GLU A 45 2.82 22.00 -8.89
CA GLU A 45 3.96 22.44 -9.73
C GLU A 45 5.16 21.47 -9.66
N PHE A 46 5.47 20.87 -8.51
CA PHE A 46 6.52 19.82 -8.41
C PHE A 46 6.17 18.56 -9.22
N ILE A 47 4.90 18.16 -9.24
CA ILE A 47 4.45 16.96 -9.98
C ILE A 47 4.23 17.27 -11.46
N LEU A 48 3.61 18.42 -11.77
CA LEU A 48 3.34 18.88 -13.14
C LEU A 48 4.55 19.57 -13.79
N GLY A 49 5.64 19.86 -13.07
CA GLY A 49 6.84 20.50 -13.63
C GLY A 49 7.51 19.67 -14.74
N SER A 50 7.17 18.38 -14.85
CA SER A 50 7.53 17.52 -15.99
C SER A 50 6.56 17.57 -17.18
N LEU A 51 5.40 18.21 -17.02
CA LEU A 51 4.29 18.35 -17.97
C LEU A 51 3.93 19.82 -18.29
N GLN A 52 4.55 20.78 -17.60
CA GLN A 52 4.21 22.22 -17.64
C GLN A 52 4.60 22.92 -18.94
N GLU A 53 5.43 22.29 -19.79
CA GLU A 53 5.84 22.88 -21.06
C GLU A 53 4.70 22.90 -22.11
N SER A 54 3.50 22.39 -21.81
CA SER A 54 2.41 22.33 -22.80
C SER A 54 1.00 22.64 -22.31
N LEU A 55 0.75 22.94 -21.03
CA LEU A 55 -0.62 23.05 -20.52
C LEU A 55 -0.80 24.15 -19.46
N GLU A 56 -1.32 25.32 -19.88
CA GLU A 56 -1.90 26.34 -18.99
C GLU A 56 -3.27 25.86 -18.48
N ILE A 57 -3.32 25.11 -17.36
CA ILE A 57 -4.58 24.64 -16.77
C ILE A 57 -4.85 25.36 -15.43
N PRO A 58 -6.06 25.91 -15.20
CA PRO A 58 -6.40 26.68 -14.01
C PRO A 58 -6.35 25.86 -12.70
N PHE A 59 -5.48 26.30 -11.78
CA PHE A 59 -5.12 25.63 -10.52
C PHE A 59 -6.26 25.43 -9.50
N ASP A 60 -7.28 26.31 -9.47
CA ASP A 60 -8.41 26.20 -8.54
C ASP A 60 -9.36 25.01 -8.86
N LYS A 61 -9.22 24.43 -10.07
CA LYS A 61 -10.10 23.38 -10.59
C LYS A 61 -9.44 22.00 -10.71
N ILE A 62 -8.12 21.91 -10.53
CA ILE A 62 -7.35 20.65 -10.57
C ILE A 62 -7.39 19.91 -9.22
N LEU A 63 -7.73 20.61 -8.13
CA LEU A 63 -7.70 20.09 -6.77
C LEU A 63 -8.93 19.20 -6.45
N ASN A 64 -9.24 18.27 -7.35
CA ASN A 64 -10.26 17.26 -7.16
C ASN A 64 -9.71 16.13 -6.27
N GLY A 65 -10.50 15.68 -5.28
CA GLY A 65 -10.13 14.56 -4.41
C GLY A 65 -9.73 13.28 -5.16
N TYR A 66 -10.27 13.04 -6.36
CA TYR A 66 -9.86 11.92 -7.21
C TYR A 66 -8.45 12.08 -7.79
N PHE A 67 -8.07 13.29 -8.21
CA PHE A 67 -6.72 13.58 -8.71
C PHE A 67 -5.68 13.41 -7.62
N ILE A 68 -5.99 13.89 -6.41
CA ILE A 68 -5.13 13.74 -5.24
C ILE A 68 -4.97 12.27 -4.84
N CYS A 69 -6.06 11.49 -4.87
CA CYS A 69 -5.99 10.05 -4.66
C CYS A 69 -5.06 9.38 -5.69
N PHE A 70 -5.20 9.73 -6.98
CA PHE A 70 -4.32 9.20 -8.03
C PHE A 70 -2.85 9.55 -7.81
N VAL A 71 -2.56 10.78 -7.41
CA VAL A 71 -1.20 11.23 -7.09
C VAL A 71 -0.62 10.44 -5.91
N ILE A 72 -1.39 10.30 -4.82
CA ILE A 72 -0.97 9.52 -3.63
C ILE A 72 -0.70 8.06 -3.99
N LEU A 73 -1.56 7.45 -4.81
CA LEU A 73 -1.39 6.07 -5.28
C LEU A 73 -0.08 5.92 -6.09
N ASN A 74 0.25 6.88 -6.96
CA ASN A 74 1.50 6.85 -7.73
C ASN A 74 2.75 7.01 -6.86
N LEU A 75 2.72 7.89 -5.84
CA LEU A 75 3.86 8.09 -4.94
C LEU A 75 4.14 6.86 -4.07
N LEU A 76 3.08 6.15 -3.69
CA LEU A 76 3.19 4.91 -2.91
C LEU A 76 3.59 3.70 -3.77
N LEU A 77 3.62 3.82 -5.10
CA LEU A 77 3.92 2.73 -6.02
C LEU A 77 5.29 2.09 -5.75
N ILE A 78 6.30 2.87 -5.35
CA ILE A 78 7.65 2.36 -5.02
C ILE A 78 7.71 1.80 -3.59
N HIS A 79 6.94 2.37 -2.66
CA HIS A 79 6.96 1.99 -1.24
C HIS A 79 6.29 0.64 -0.98
N ILE A 80 5.25 0.31 -1.75
CA ILE A 80 4.47 -0.92 -1.58
C ILE A 80 5.30 -2.19 -1.84
N PRO A 81 5.98 -2.35 -2.99
CA PRO A 81 6.85 -3.51 -3.23
C PRO A 81 7.94 -3.67 -2.17
N LEU A 82 8.51 -2.56 -1.69
CA LEU A 82 9.53 -2.57 -0.64
C LEU A 82 8.99 -3.15 0.67
N LEU A 83 7.82 -2.69 1.12
CA LEU A 83 7.19 -3.17 2.35
C LEU A 83 6.74 -4.64 2.22
N ILE A 84 6.24 -5.04 1.05
CA ILE A 84 5.86 -6.43 0.78
C ILE A 84 7.09 -7.33 0.81
N ALA A 85 8.20 -6.93 0.17
CA ALA A 85 9.43 -7.70 0.15
C ALA A 85 10.00 -7.90 1.56
N LEU A 86 9.92 -6.89 2.41
CA LEU A 86 10.33 -6.97 3.81
C LEU A 86 9.52 -8.03 4.58
N VAL A 87 8.18 -8.00 4.49
CA VAL A 87 7.34 -8.95 5.22
C VAL A 87 7.42 -10.37 4.64
N ALA A 88 7.49 -10.50 3.31
CA ALA A 88 7.70 -11.77 2.62
C ALA A 88 9.05 -12.40 3.02
N GLY A 89 10.10 -11.59 3.11
CA GLY A 89 11.42 -11.99 3.59
C GLY A 89 11.37 -12.45 5.05
N ASP A 90 10.74 -11.67 5.94
CA ASP A 90 10.62 -12.01 7.36
C ASP A 90 9.77 -13.27 7.62
N ALA A 91 8.84 -13.62 6.71
CA ALA A 91 8.05 -14.84 6.79
C ALA A 91 8.88 -16.13 6.61
N VAL A 92 9.99 -16.04 5.87
CA VAL A 92 10.92 -17.16 5.63
C VAL A 92 12.14 -17.05 6.54
N ALA A 93 12.82 -15.90 6.53
CA ALA A 93 14.03 -15.65 7.31
C ALA A 93 13.77 -15.64 8.82
N GLY A 94 12.62 -15.11 9.27
CA GLY A 94 12.28 -15.07 10.68
C GLY A 94 12.08 -16.46 11.31
N GLU A 95 11.56 -17.43 10.54
CA GLU A 95 11.44 -18.82 11.02
C GLU A 95 12.75 -19.61 10.92
N ALA A 96 13.62 -19.26 9.98
CA ALA A 96 14.98 -19.79 9.92
C ALA A 96 15.81 -19.32 11.13
N ASN A 97 15.72 -18.04 11.49
CA ASN A 97 16.45 -17.44 12.61
C ASN A 97 15.99 -17.99 13.98
N MET A 98 14.68 -18.23 14.17
CA MET A 98 14.14 -18.84 15.40
C MET A 98 14.38 -20.36 15.50
N GLY A 99 14.98 -21.00 14.48
CA GLY A 99 15.23 -22.45 14.45
C GLY A 99 13.96 -23.30 14.30
N THR A 100 12.78 -22.69 14.25
CA THR A 100 11.46 -23.36 14.12
C THR A 100 11.29 -24.04 12.77
N LEU A 101 12.02 -23.59 11.75
CA LEU A 101 12.04 -24.24 10.43
C LEU A 101 12.46 -25.72 10.54
N ARG A 102 13.44 -26.03 11.41
CA ARG A 102 13.88 -27.42 11.65
C ARG A 102 12.79 -28.27 12.30
N LEU A 103 11.99 -27.67 13.20
CA LEU A 103 10.88 -28.34 13.89
C LEU A 103 9.66 -28.56 12.97
N LEU A 104 9.50 -27.73 11.95
CA LEU A 104 8.44 -27.88 10.94
C LEU A 104 8.75 -28.99 9.94
N VAL A 105 10.02 -29.17 9.59
CA VAL A 105 10.48 -30.20 8.63
C VAL A 105 10.47 -31.61 9.24
N THR A 106 10.48 -31.76 10.58
CA THR A 106 10.35 -33.05 11.26
C THR A 106 8.91 -33.57 11.34
N LYS A 107 7.90 -32.74 11.02
CA LYS A 107 6.51 -33.21 10.86
C LYS A 107 6.31 -33.82 9.45
N PRO A 108 5.36 -34.76 9.27
CA PRO A 108 5.10 -35.40 7.97
C PRO A 108 4.34 -34.44 7.03
N VAL A 109 4.98 -33.33 6.66
CA VAL A 109 4.46 -32.31 5.74
C VAL A 109 5.46 -32.17 4.60
N SER A 110 5.01 -32.25 3.34
CA SER A 110 5.91 -32.12 2.20
C SER A 110 6.49 -30.70 2.12
N ARG A 111 7.78 -30.60 1.76
CA ARG A 111 8.51 -29.31 1.69
C ARG A 111 7.84 -28.33 0.73
N THR A 112 7.30 -28.84 -0.39
CA THR A 112 6.57 -28.07 -1.40
C THR A 112 5.25 -27.52 -0.87
N GLN A 113 4.50 -28.32 -0.09
CA GLN A 113 3.24 -27.89 0.51
C GLN A 113 3.44 -26.79 1.56
N LEU A 114 4.56 -26.82 2.29
CA LEU A 114 4.91 -25.78 3.25
C LEU A 114 5.29 -24.47 2.53
N MET A 115 6.09 -24.53 1.47
CA MET A 115 6.41 -23.34 0.67
C MET A 115 5.18 -22.73 -0.01
N LEU A 116 4.29 -23.56 -0.56
CA LEU A 116 3.02 -23.10 -1.15
C LEU A 116 2.12 -22.43 -0.13
N ALA A 117 2.01 -22.99 1.09
CA ALA A 117 1.22 -22.38 2.15
C ALA A 117 1.76 -21.00 2.56
N LYS A 118 3.09 -20.85 2.64
CA LYS A 118 3.75 -19.55 2.91
C LYS A 118 3.53 -18.55 1.79
N PHE A 119 3.69 -18.98 0.54
CA PHE A 119 3.43 -18.13 -0.62
C PHE A 119 1.99 -17.59 -0.60
N LEU A 120 1.00 -18.48 -0.45
CA LEU A 120 -0.41 -18.08 -0.38
C LEU A 120 -0.70 -17.15 0.80
N ALA A 121 -0.11 -17.41 1.97
CA ALA A 121 -0.28 -16.54 3.13
C ALA A 121 0.29 -15.13 2.90
N THR A 122 1.46 -15.03 2.25
CA THR A 122 2.05 -13.76 1.83
C THR A 122 1.22 -13.07 0.75
N THR A 123 0.66 -13.80 -0.21
CA THR A 123 -0.23 -13.22 -1.24
C THR A 123 -1.48 -12.59 -0.61
N VAL A 124 -2.12 -13.27 0.34
CA VAL A 124 -3.28 -12.73 1.08
C VAL A 124 -2.88 -11.47 1.86
N TYR A 125 -1.70 -11.48 2.49
CA TYR A 125 -1.17 -10.30 3.18
C TYR A 125 -0.99 -9.11 2.22
N THR A 126 -0.36 -9.34 1.07
CA THR A 126 -0.18 -8.32 0.03
C THR A 126 -1.51 -7.74 -0.45
N ALA A 127 -2.50 -8.59 -0.71
CA ALA A 127 -3.84 -8.14 -1.11
C ALA A 127 -4.50 -7.28 -0.05
N MET A 128 -4.38 -7.64 1.23
CA MET A 128 -4.94 -6.86 2.34
C MET A 128 -4.22 -5.51 2.51
N LEU A 129 -2.91 -5.47 2.35
CA LEU A 129 -2.12 -4.24 2.41
C LEU A 129 -2.50 -3.26 1.27
N LEU A 130 -2.66 -3.78 0.04
CA LEU A 130 -3.15 -3.02 -1.11
C LEU A 130 -4.56 -2.48 -0.87
N ALA A 131 -5.48 -3.31 -0.37
CA ALA A 131 -6.84 -2.89 -0.05
C ALA A 131 -6.86 -1.79 1.04
N TRP A 132 -6.04 -1.94 2.07
CA TRP A 132 -5.90 -0.94 3.13
C TRP A 132 -5.39 0.40 2.61
N MET A 133 -4.34 0.37 1.77
CA MET A 133 -3.82 1.57 1.11
C MET A 133 -4.90 2.25 0.27
N ALA A 134 -5.56 1.50 -0.61
CA ALA A 134 -6.60 2.05 -1.48
C ALA A 134 -7.74 2.67 -0.67
N PHE A 135 -8.17 1.99 0.40
CA PHE A 135 -9.20 2.50 1.31
C PHE A 135 -8.78 3.79 2.01
N LEU A 136 -7.58 3.84 2.60
CA LEU A 136 -7.08 5.03 3.28
C LEU A 136 -6.90 6.22 2.32
N SER A 137 -6.24 6.00 1.19
CA SER A 137 -6.02 7.04 0.19
C SER A 137 -7.34 7.59 -0.32
N PHE A 138 -8.31 6.72 -0.64
CA PHE A 138 -9.62 7.15 -1.11
C PHE A 138 -10.42 7.90 -0.03
N LEU A 139 -10.56 7.30 1.16
CA LEU A 139 -11.38 7.85 2.24
C LEU A 139 -10.87 9.24 2.66
N LEU A 140 -9.57 9.36 2.91
CA LEU A 140 -8.97 10.62 3.36
C LEU A 140 -8.99 11.67 2.24
N SER A 141 -8.74 11.30 0.98
CA SER A 141 -8.78 12.26 -0.14
C SER A 141 -10.19 12.83 -0.35
N VAL A 142 -11.22 11.99 -0.26
CA VAL A 142 -12.63 12.43 -0.37
C VAL A 142 -13.01 13.30 0.84
N LEU A 143 -12.56 12.95 2.04
CA LEU A 143 -12.90 13.70 3.27
C LEU A 143 -12.26 15.09 3.31
N ILE A 144 -11.00 15.23 2.87
CA ILE A 144 -10.22 16.47 3.00
C ILE A 144 -10.48 17.43 1.82
N PHE A 145 -10.58 16.91 0.60
CA PHE A 145 -10.70 17.75 -0.61
C PHE A 145 -12.13 17.84 -1.16
N GLY A 146 -13.04 16.98 -0.70
CA GLY A 146 -14.43 16.95 -1.17
C GLY A 146 -14.56 16.48 -2.62
N THR A 147 -15.78 16.14 -3.01
CA THR A 147 -16.13 15.71 -4.39
C THR A 147 -16.55 16.90 -5.25
N ASN A 148 -15.96 18.07 -5.04
CA ASN A 148 -16.41 19.27 -5.74
C ASN A 148 -15.97 19.26 -7.21
N ASP A 149 -17.02 19.26 -8.04
CA ASP A 149 -17.14 19.40 -9.49
C ASP A 149 -16.23 18.58 -10.40
N MET A 150 -16.84 17.60 -11.07
CA MET A 150 -16.30 16.98 -12.27
C MET A 150 -16.38 18.00 -13.40
N ILE A 151 -15.24 18.48 -13.91
CA ILE A 151 -15.23 19.16 -15.21
C ILE A 151 -15.46 18.08 -16.26
N VAL A 152 -16.69 18.00 -16.75
CA VAL A 152 -16.97 17.40 -18.05
C VAL A 152 -16.27 18.28 -19.09
N ALA A 153 -15.21 17.76 -19.69
CA ALA A 153 -14.64 18.33 -20.90
C ALA A 153 -15.71 18.25 -22.00
N ARG A 154 -16.48 19.32 -22.16
CA ARG A 154 -17.31 19.51 -23.34
C ARG A 154 -16.38 19.91 -24.47
N ASN A 155 -16.09 18.94 -25.34
CA ASN A 155 -15.58 19.22 -26.68
C ASN A 155 -16.75 19.76 -27.49
N ASP A 156 -16.72 21.04 -27.83
CA ASP A 156 -17.41 21.55 -29.02
C ASP A 156 -16.48 21.38 -30.24
#